data_AF-A0A401TKW5-F1
#
_entry.id   AF-A0A401TKW5-F1
#
_cell.length_a   1.000
_cell.length_b   1.000
_cell.length_c   1.000
_cell.angle_alpha   90.00
_cell.angle_beta   90.00
_cell.angle_gamma   90.00
#
_symmetry.space_group_name_H-M   'P 1'
#
loop_
_entity.id
_entity.type
_entity.pdbx_description
1 polymer ?
#
loop_
_entity_poly.entity_id
_entity_poly.type
_entity_poly.pdbx_seq_one_letter_code
_entity_poly.pdbx_strand_id
1 'polypeptide(L)' 'KWDETLWNISSTTDLLRFVFFKRVGSGGHYFELESAMYRGWYISTALSEGQPIEMDVKGNRKRVTIFTAE' A
#
# COMPACT_ATOMS: atom_id res chain seq x y z
N LYS A 1 -10.92 -0.64 -22.33
CA LYS A 1 -12.03 -1.42 -21.74
C LYS A 1 -11.56 -1.81 -20.34
N TRP A 2 -12.20 -1.30 -19.29
CA TRP A 2 -11.86 -1.70 -17.92
C TRP A 2 -12.20 -3.18 -17.76
N ASP A 3 -11.25 -3.96 -17.24
CA ASP A 3 -11.30 -5.42 -17.20
C ASP A 3 -12.51 -5.92 -16.37
N GLU A 4 -13.37 -6.73 -16.99
CA GLU A 4 -14.54 -7.37 -16.37
C GLU A 4 -14.13 -8.32 -15.22
N THR A 5 -12.83 -8.62 -15.09
CA THR A 5 -12.19 -9.44 -14.06
C THR A 5 -12.35 -8.90 -12.63
N LEU A 6 -12.64 -7.61 -12.46
CA LEU A 6 -12.90 -7.01 -11.14
C LEU A 6 -14.25 -7.42 -10.52
N TRP A 7 -15.17 -7.98 -11.31
CA TRP A 7 -16.53 -8.31 -10.85
C TRP A 7 -16.67 -9.68 -10.18
N ASN A 8 -15.66 -10.56 -10.27
CA ASN A 8 -15.70 -11.92 -9.70
C ASN A 8 -15.08 -12.01 -8.30
N ILE A 9 -15.40 -11.07 -7.42
CA ILE A 9 -14.93 -11.10 -6.03
C ILE A 9 -16.05 -11.69 -5.18
N SER A 10 -15.92 -12.99 -4.88
CA SER A 10 -16.97 -13.83 -4.29
C SER A 10 -17.27 -13.56 -2.81
N SER A 11 -16.42 -12.83 -2.11
CA SER A 11 -16.62 -12.51 -0.70
C SER A 11 -16.02 -11.16 -0.31
N THR A 12 -16.59 -10.50 0.70
CA THR A 12 -16.06 -9.25 1.26
C THR A 12 -14.62 -9.41 1.77
N THR A 13 -14.24 -10.61 2.23
CA THR A 13 -12.88 -10.93 2.66
C THR A 13 -11.89 -10.90 1.49
N ASP A 14 -12.29 -11.37 0.31
CA ASP A 14 -11.45 -11.34 -0.89
C ASP A 14 -11.25 -9.92 -1.44
N LEU A 15 -12.10 -8.95 -1.05
CA LEU A 15 -11.90 -7.53 -1.35
C LEU A 15 -10.80 -6.91 -0.50
N LEU A 16 -10.58 -7.39 0.73
CA LEU A 16 -9.63 -6.78 1.67
C LEU A 16 -8.19 -6.77 1.15
N ARG A 17 -7.81 -7.70 0.26
CA ARG A 17 -6.48 -7.72 -0.37
C ARG A 17 -6.20 -6.50 -1.25
N PHE A 18 -7.23 -5.76 -1.63
CA PHE A 18 -7.12 -4.53 -2.42
C PHE A 18 -7.37 -3.26 -1.58
N VAL A 19 -7.69 -3.39 -0.29
CA VAL A 19 -8.00 -2.26 0.58
C VAL A 19 -6.76 -1.85 1.36
N PHE A 20 -6.45 -0.55 1.32
CA PHE A 20 -5.35 0.06 2.07
C PHE A 20 -5.87 1.25 2.88
N PHE A 21 -5.44 1.35 4.14
CA PHE A 21 -5.65 2.52 4.96
C PHE A 21 -4.63 3.59 4.61
N LYS A 22 -5.10 4.74 4.12
CA LYS A 22 -4.27 5.94 3.94
C LYS A 22 -4.04 6.61 5.29
N ARG A 23 -2.83 6.48 5.83
CA ARG A 23 -2.43 7.09 7.11
C ARG A 23 -1.69 8.38 6.83
N VAL A 24 -2.37 9.50 7.04
CA VAL A 24 -1.84 10.83 6.76
C VAL A 24 -0.94 11.28 7.91
N GLY A 25 0.26 11.74 7.57
CA GLY A 25 1.23 12.28 8.52
C GLY A 25 0.81 13.62 9.12
N SER A 26 1.47 14.00 10.21
CA SER A 26 1.27 15.31 10.83
C SER A 26 1.60 16.42 9.81
N GLY A 27 0.67 17.34 9.59
CA GLY A 27 0.78 18.40 8.58
C GLY A 27 0.21 18.04 7.20
N GLY A 28 -0.23 16.81 6.97
CA GLY A 28 -0.98 16.46 5.75
C GLY A 28 -0.14 16.32 4.47
N HIS A 29 1.16 16.63 4.52
CA HIS A 29 2.04 16.64 3.35
C HIS A 29 2.48 15.26 2.88
N TYR A 30 2.44 14.25 3.76
CA TYR A 30 2.84 12.90 3.44
C TYR A 30 1.84 11.88 3.98
N PHE A 31 1.86 10.67 3.43
CA PHE A 31 1.03 9.57 3.88
C PHE A 31 1.74 8.22 3.72
N GLU A 32 1.23 7.23 4.44
CA GLU A 32 1.58 5.82 4.29
C GLU A 32 0.33 5.03 3.87
N LEU A 33 0.51 3.89 3.23
CA LEU A 33 -0.58 2.99 2.80
C LEU A 33 -0.43 1.64 3.49
N GLU A 34 -1.20 1.41 4.55
CA GLU A 34 -1.20 0.15 5.33
C GLU A 34 -2.23 -0.84 4.76
N SER A 35 -1.85 -2.10 4.56
CA SER A 35 -2.78 -3.13 4.10
C SER A 35 -3.87 -3.40 5.14
N ALA A 36 -5.14 -3.43 4.69
CA ALA A 36 -6.24 -3.84 5.54
C ALA A 36 -6.24 -5.35 5.82
N MET A 37 -5.71 -6.16 4.89
CA MET A 37 -5.59 -7.61 5.04
C MET A 37 -4.42 -8.00 5.94
N TYR A 38 -3.28 -7.32 5.82
CA TYR A 38 -2.05 -7.63 6.56
C TYR A 38 -1.63 -6.42 7.41
N ARG A 39 -2.13 -6.36 8.65
CA ARG A 39 -1.80 -5.26 9.58
C ARG A 39 -0.29 -5.13 9.77
N GLY A 40 0.21 -3.89 9.78
CA GLY A 40 1.63 -3.59 9.90
C GLY A 40 2.44 -3.72 8.60
N TRP A 41 1.84 -4.18 7.51
CA TRP A 41 2.46 -4.18 6.17
C TRP A 41 2.04 -2.94 5.39
N TYR A 42 3.02 -2.32 4.73
CA TYR A 42 2.86 -1.07 4.01
C TYR A 42 3.36 -1.20 2.59
N ILE A 43 2.74 -0.49 1.65
CA ILE A 43 3.35 -0.26 0.34
C ILE A 43 4.68 0.45 0.57
N SER A 44 5.72 -0.01 -0.13
CA SER A 44 7.08 0.46 0.08
C SER A 44 7.89 0.45 -1.21
N THR A 45 8.89 1.32 -1.26
CA THR A 45 9.92 1.34 -2.30
C THR A 45 11.28 0.96 -1.71
N ALA A 46 12.18 0.48 -2.57
CA ALA A 46 13.60 0.40 -2.21
C ALA A 46 14.25 1.79 -2.25
N LEU A 47 15.39 1.92 -1.57
CA LEU A 47 16.21 3.14 -1.64
C LEU A 47 16.90 3.33 -3.00
N SER A 48 17.15 2.24 -3.71
CA SER A 48 17.75 2.26 -5.05
C SER A 48 16.69 2.41 -6.13
N GLU A 49 17.01 3.16 -7.17
CA GLU A 49 16.16 3.35 -8.34
C GLU A 49 15.97 2.07 -9.15
N GLY A 50 14.90 2.04 -9.96
CA GLY A 50 14.58 0.93 -10.87
C GLY A 50 14.12 -0.35 -10.18
N GLN A 51 13.88 -0.32 -8.88
CA GLN A 51 13.38 -1.47 -8.12
C GLN A 51 11.85 -1.52 -8.09
N PRO A 52 11.27 -2.71 -7.96
CA PRO A 52 9.82 -2.86 -7.87
C PRO A 52 9.25 -2.24 -6.59
N ILE A 53 8.01 -1.76 -6.68
CA ILE A 53 7.18 -1.46 -5.53
C ILE A 53 6.74 -2.78 -4.91
N GLU A 54 6.91 -2.92 -3.59
CA GLU A 54 6.53 -4.12 -2.85
C GLU A 54 5.86 -3.73 -1.54
N MET A 55 5.29 -4.71 -0.84
CA MET A 55 4.87 -4.50 0.54
C MET A 55 5.96 -4.96 1.52
N ASP A 56 6.14 -4.22 2.60
CA ASP A 56 7.03 -4.64 3.69
C ASP A 56 6.50 -4.22 5.07
N VAL A 57 7.01 -4.86 6.11
CA VAL A 57 6.70 -4.54 7.51
C VAL A 57 7.31 -3.21 7.92
N LYS A 58 6.56 -2.44 8.69
CA LYS A 58 7.04 -1.16 9.23
C LYS A 58 8.27 -1.37 10.11
N GLY A 59 9.30 -0.57 9.85
CA GLY A 59 10.56 -0.60 10.61
C GLY A 59 11.73 -1.26 9.87
N ASN A 60 11.51 -1.86 8.69
CA ASN A 60 12.63 -2.23 7.83
C ASN A 60 13.31 -0.97 7.27
N ARG A 61 14.50 -0.66 7.79
CA ARG A 61 15.28 0.54 7.43
C ARG A 61 15.80 0.55 5.99
N LYS A 62 15.67 -0.56 5.26
CA LYS A 62 16.06 -0.66 3.84
C LYS A 62 14.93 -0.29 2.88
N ARG A 63 13.73 -0.02 3.40
CA ARG A 63 12.54 0.32 2.63
C ARG A 63 11.99 1.69 3.04
N VAL A 64 11.37 2.38 2.11
CA VAL A 64 10.68 3.65 2.33
C VAL A 64 9.18 3.41 2.19
N THR A 65 8.40 3.81 3.19
CA THR A 65 6.93 3.61 3.23
C THR A 65 6.13 4.92 3.15
N ILE A 66 6.83 6.04 3.02
CA ILE A 66 6.26 7.39 3.04
C ILE A 66 6.16 7.91 1.61
N PHE A 67 4.97 8.39 1.25
CA PHE A 67 4.66 8.95 -0.05
C PHE A 67 4.10 10.36 0.08
N THR A 68 4.24 11.15 -0.98
CA THR A 68 3.58 12.43 -1.19
C THR A 68 2.66 12.31 -2.41
N ALA A 69 1.65 13.17 -2.52
CA ALA A 69 0.82 13.28 -3.71
C ALA A 69 0.91 14.72 -4.23
N GLU A 70 1.05 14.87 -5.54
CA GLU A 70 0.93 16.16 -6.25
C GLU A 70 -0.55 16.47 -6.53
#